data_AF-A0A7R9N2T1-F1
#
_entry.id   AF-A0A7R9N2T1-F1
#
_cell.length_a   1.000
_cell.length_b   1.000
_cell.length_c   1.000
_cell.angle_alpha   90.00
_cell.angle_beta   90.00
_cell.angle_gamma   90.00
#
_symmetry.space_group_name_H-M   'P 1'
#
loop_
_entity.id
_entity.type
_entity.pdbx_description
1 polymer ?
#
loop_
_entity_poly.entity_id
_entity_poly.type
_entity_poly.pdbx_seq_one_letter_code
_entity_poly.pdbx_strand_id
1 'polypeptide(L)' 'MERGKFEERLPACIREEEKIPDSIALDETVVKSNKKAYYVYSAVDVEKNELILMRVYTNRNYLVTMSFREVLRVL' A
#
# COMPACT_ATOMS: atom_id res chain seq x y z
N MET A 1 17.23 -17.57 5.40
CA MET A 1 16.19 -16.75 4.74
C MET A 1 16.14 -15.43 5.47
N GLU A 2 16.72 -14.39 4.89
CA GLU A 2 16.63 -13.03 5.43
C GLU A 2 15.16 -12.61 5.50
N ARG A 3 14.80 -11.86 6.56
CA ARG A 3 13.50 -11.20 6.69
C ARG A 3 13.45 -10.06 5.68
N GLY A 4 13.23 -10.41 4.40
CA GLY A 4 13.05 -9.44 3.33
C GLY A 4 11.76 -8.66 3.57
N LYS A 5 11.87 -7.52 4.26
CA LYS A 5 10.90 -6.44 4.09
C LYS A 5 11.09 -5.97 2.65
N PHE A 6 10.16 -6.36 1.78
CA PHE A 6 10.06 -5.77 0.45
C PHE A 6 9.38 -4.40 0.63
N GLU A 7 10.18 -3.42 1.07
CA GLU A 7 9.82 -2.01 1.03
C GLU A 7 10.43 -1.46 -0.27
N GLU A 8 9.76 -1.72 -1.41
CA GLU A 8 10.04 -0.93 -2.61
C GLU A 8 9.56 0.49 -2.30
N ARG A 9 10.51 1.42 -2.08
CA ARG A 9 10.20 2.84 -2.10
C ARG A 9 9.84 3.20 -3.53
N LEU A 10 8.58 2.93 -3.89
CA LEU A 10 7.96 3.56 -5.04
C LEU A 10 8.13 5.07 -4.86
N PRO A 11 8.48 5.81 -5.93
CA PRO A 11 8.61 7.25 -5.84
C PRO A 11 7.33 7.76 -5.19
N ALA A 12 7.46 8.58 -4.15
CA ALA A 12 6.32 9.31 -3.62
C ALA A 12 5.79 10.15 -4.80
N CYS A 13 4.82 9.62 -5.52
CA CYS A 13 4.18 10.25 -6.67
C CYS A 13 3.11 11.23 -6.22
N ILE A 14 3.27 11.81 -5.03
CA ILE A 14 2.84 13.16 -4.76
C ILE A 14 4.12 13.98 -4.84
N ARG A 15 4.47 14.39 -6.07
CA ARG A 15 5.38 15.53 -6.23
C ARG A 15 4.73 16.67 -5.43
N GLU A 16 5.49 17.46 -4.70
CA GLU A 16 4.96 18.56 -3.85
C GLU A 16 4.03 19.54 -4.61
N GLU A 17 4.04 19.46 -5.95
CA GLU A 17 3.28 20.27 -6.91
C GLU A 17 2.03 19.57 -7.46
N GLU A 18 1.83 18.26 -7.22
CA GLU A 18 0.68 17.52 -7.74
C GLU A 18 -0.48 17.50 -6.75
N LYS A 19 -1.64 17.97 -7.22
CA LYS A 19 -2.89 18.00 -6.47
C LYS A 19 -3.17 16.60 -5.89
N ILE A 20 -3.48 16.54 -4.58
CA ILE A 20 -3.97 15.34 -3.92
C ILE A 20 -5.16 14.79 -4.72
N PRO A 21 -5.20 13.48 -5.04
CA PRO A 21 -6.30 12.90 -5.80
C PRO A 21 -7.63 13.13 -5.08
N ASP A 22 -8.67 13.51 -5.82
CA ASP A 22 -10.01 13.71 -5.25
C ASP A 22 -10.61 12.37 -4.77
N SER A 23 -10.13 11.23 -5.32
CA SER A 23 -10.46 9.90 -4.82
C SER A 23 -9.27 8.93 -4.91
N ILE A 24 -9.11 8.13 -3.87
CA ILE A 24 -8.09 7.07 -3.80
C ILE A 24 -8.81 5.76 -3.52
N ALA A 25 -8.60 4.77 -4.39
CA ALA A 25 -9.08 3.41 -4.15
C ALA A 25 -8.08 2.66 -3.27
N LEU A 26 -8.61 1.92 -2.29
CA LEU A 26 -7.84 1.03 -1.44
C LEU A 26 -8.24 -0.41 -1.71
N ASP A 27 -7.24 -1.26 -1.95
CA ASP A 27 -7.45 -2.69 -2.14
C ASP A 27 -6.54 -3.53 -1.24
N GLU A 28 -7.05 -4.68 -0.79
CA GLU A 28 -6.31 -5.72 -0.09
C GLU A 28 -6.29 -7.00 -0.95
N THR A 29 -5.13 -7.33 -1.50
CA THR A 29 -4.92 -8.56 -2.24
C THR A 29 -4.19 -9.61 -1.37
N VAL A 30 -4.74 -10.83 -1.30
CA VAL A 30 -4.13 -11.94 -0.55
C VAL A 30 -3.33 -12.85 -1.49
N VAL A 31 -2.01 -12.84 -1.34
CA VAL A 31 -1.10 -13.72 -2.09
C VAL A 31 -0.75 -14.95 -1.24
N LYS A 32 -1.12 -16.15 -1.70
CA LYS A 32 -0.82 -17.41 -1.00
C LYS A 32 0.31 -18.14 -1.72
N SER A 33 1.39 -18.43 -1.01
CA SER A 33 2.54 -19.18 -1.55
C SER A 33 3.21 -19.98 -0.44
N ASN A 34 3.66 -21.20 -0.74
CA ASN A 34 4.37 -22.08 0.20
C ASN A 34 3.68 -22.22 1.58
N LYS A 35 2.36 -22.39 1.59
CA LYS A 35 1.50 -22.46 2.80
C LYS A 35 1.52 -21.20 3.68
N LYS A 36 2.07 -20.08 3.18
CA LYS A 36 2.02 -18.76 3.81
C LYS A 36 1.05 -17.86 3.05
N ALA A 37 0.48 -16.90 3.77
CA ALA A 37 -0.36 -15.85 3.21
C ALA A 37 0.33 -14.50 3.41
N TYR A 38 0.29 -13.67 2.39
CA TYR A 38 0.78 -12.29 2.38
C TYR A 38 -0.38 -11.38 1.99
N TYR A 39 -0.48 -10.24 2.67
CA TYR A 39 -1.55 -9.27 2.49
C TYR A 39 -0.94 -8.01 1.88
N VAL A 40 -1.22 -7.79 0.61
CA VAL A 40 -0.76 -6.64 -0.15
C VAL A 40 -1.84 -5.58 -0.09
N TYR A 41 -1.53 -4.48 0.57
CA TYR A 41 -2.38 -3.29 0.57
C TYR A 41 -1.88 -2.35 -0.50
N SER A 42 -2.79 -1.86 -1.34
CA SER A 42 -2.49 -0.88 -2.38
C SER A 42 -3.41 0.34 -2.26
N ALA A 43 -2.87 1.50 -2.59
CA ALA A 43 -3.58 2.75 -2.74
C ALA A 43 -3.34 3.25 -4.16
N VAL A 44 -4.41 3.51 -4.90
CA VAL A 44 -4.37 3.84 -6.33
C VAL A 44 -5.16 5.12 -6.56
N ASP A 45 -4.57 6.07 -7.28
CA ASP A 45 -5.29 7.19 -7.88
C ASP A 45 -6.12 6.62 -9.04
N VAL A 46 -7.44 6.59 -8.90
CA VAL A 46 -8.34 6.01 -9.90
C VAL A 46 -8.46 6.84 -11.16
N GLU A 47 -8.22 8.14 -11.07
CA GLU A 47 -8.34 9.06 -12.21
C GLU A 47 -7.11 8.95 -13.11
N LYS A 48 -5.92 8.87 -12.51
CA LYS A 48 -4.66 8.70 -13.25
C LYS A 48 -4.31 7.23 -13.49
N ASN A 49 -4.99 6.30 -12.82
CA ASN A 49 -4.64 4.88 -12.77
C ASN A 49 -3.18 4.66 -12.31
N GLU A 50 -2.76 5.42 -11.30
CA GLU A 50 -1.39 5.43 -10.76
C GLU A 50 -1.35 4.80 -9.37
N LEU A 51 -0.36 3.94 -9.13
CA LEU A 51 -0.11 3.34 -7.83
C LEU A 51 0.59 4.36 -6.92
N ILE A 52 -0.10 4.79 -5.85
CA ILE A 52 0.40 5.76 -4.88
C ILE A 52 1.28 5.08 -3.84
N LEU A 53 0.77 3.99 -3.25
CA LEU A 53 1.45 3.28 -2.18
C LEU A 53 1.10 1.79 -2.23
N MET A 54 2.10 0.95 -1.98
CA MET A 54 1.89 -0.47 -1.77
C MET A 54 2.69 -0.95 -0.55
N ARG A 55 2.07 -1.78 0.28
CA ARG A 55 2.74 -2.42 1.44
C ARG A 55 2.32 -3.86 1.58
N VAL A 56 3.28 -4.71 1.95
CA VAL A 56 3.05 -6.13 2.18
C VAL A 56 3.14 -6.43 3.68
N TYR A 57 2.16 -7.14 4.20
CA TYR A 57 2.11 -7.61 5.58
C TYR A 57 1.99 -9.14 5.63
N THR A 58 2.56 -9.75 6.66
CA THR A 58 2.45 -11.20 6.88
C THR A 58 1.21 -11.61 7.67
N ASN A 59 0.51 -10.64 8.26
CA ASN A 59 -0.68 -10.85 9.08
C ASN A 59 -1.77 -9.86 8.68
N ARG A 60 -3.04 -10.27 8.80
CA ARG A 60 -4.22 -9.42 8.63
C ARG A 60 -4.87 -9.17 9.97
N ASN A 61 -4.85 -7.93 10.41
CA ASN A 61 -5.58 -7.50 11.60
C ASN A 61 -5.95 -6.01 11.48
N TYR A 62 -6.84 -5.57 12.35
CA TYR A 62 -7.34 -4.19 12.37
C TYR A 62 -6.21 -3.14 12.49
N LEU A 63 -5.20 -3.41 13.32
CA LEU A 63 -4.08 -2.48 13.52
C LEU A 63 -3.24 -2.32 12.24
N VAL A 64 -3.05 -3.40 11.48
CA VAL A 64 -2.33 -3.37 10.19
C VAL A 64 -3.06 -2.50 9.18
N THR A 65 -4.37 -2.70 9.02
CA THR A 65 -5.20 -1.89 8.11
C THR A 65 -5.21 -0.41 8.51
N MET A 66 -5.35 -0.13 9.81
CA MET A 66 -5.27 1.24 10.32
C MET A 66 -3.89 1.87 10.11
N SER A 67 -2.81 1.11 10.30
CA SER A 67 -1.45 1.59 10.06
C SER A 67 -1.21 1.94 8.60
N PHE A 68 -1.76 1.18 7.66
CA PHE A 68 -1.68 1.50 6.24
C PHE A 68 -2.45 2.79 5.92
N ARG A 69 -3.66 2.94 6.44
CA ARG A 69 -4.48 4.14 6.26
C ARG A 69 -3.83 5.41 6.84
N GLU A 70 -3.17 5.29 7.98
CA GLU A 70 -2.52 6.44 8.62
C GLU A 70 -1.34 6.97 7.79
N VAL A 71 -0.62 6.08 7.11
CA VAL A 71 0.43 6.49 6.16
C VAL A 71 -0.15 7.32 5.02
N LEU A 72 -1.36 7.00 4.55
CA LEU A 72 -2.02 7.77 3.50
C LEU A 72 -2.53 9.14 3.95
N ARG A 73 -2.66 9.40 5.26
CA ARG A 73 -3.09 10.71 5.80
C ARG A 73 -1.98 11.75 5.86
N VAL A 74 -0.74 11.29 5.86
CA VAL A 74 0.47 12.15 5.89
C VAL A 74 1.10 12.30 4.51
N LEU A 75 0.48 11.73 3.48
CA LEU A 75 0.76 11.97 2.07
C LEU A 75 -0.10 13.15 1.59
#